data_AF-A0A1W9W814-F1
#
_entry.id   AF-A0A1W9W814-F1
#
_cell.length_a   1.000
_cell.length_b   1.000
_cell.length_c   1.000
_cell.angle_alpha   90.00
_cell.angle_beta   90.00
_cell.angle_gamma   90.00
#
_symmetry.space_group_name_H-M   'P 1'
#
loop_
_entity.id
_entity.type
_entity.pdbx_description
1 polymer ?
#
loop_
_entity_poly.entity_id
_entity_poly.type
_entity_poly.pdbx_seq_one_letter_code
_entity_poly.pdbx_strand_id
1 'polypeptide(L)'
;MNIQNCIVAAVSVVSLVVNCYPTQAEGLTASWYSVESCKKEGTSGVMANGQRFDNNRLSCASWDYAFGTMLRVTNCDNNKWVIVEVTDRGPNKRLYKMGRVIDLSEAAFSKIASLKQGIIPIQIEKVALCVG
;
A
#
# COMPACT_ATOMS: atom_id res chain seq x y z
N MET A 1 6.99 -60.99 17.35
CA MET A 1 5.54 -60.83 17.16
C MET A 1 5.00 -60.05 18.36
N ASN A 2 4.47 -58.83 18.30
CA ASN A 2 4.48 -57.78 17.30
C ASN A 2 4.18 -56.48 18.08
N ILE A 3 4.98 -55.43 17.90
CA ILE A 3 4.66 -54.07 18.37
C ILE A 3 3.93 -53.39 17.22
N GLN A 4 2.78 -52.74 17.49
CA GLN A 4 2.45 -51.39 16.97
C GLN A 4 1.04 -50.91 17.38
N ASN A 5 1.05 -49.77 18.08
CA ASN A 5 0.29 -48.54 17.82
C ASN A 5 -1.24 -48.59 17.68
N CYS A 6 -1.92 -48.16 18.76
CA CYS A 6 -3.20 -47.46 18.68
C CYS A 6 -3.17 -46.24 19.60
N ILE A 7 -2.65 -45.10 19.11
CA ILE A 7 -2.85 -43.80 19.78
C ILE A 7 -4.10 -43.17 19.18
N VAL A 8 -5.15 -43.11 20.01
CA VAL A 8 -6.33 -42.27 19.83
C VAL A 8 -6.01 -40.90 20.43
N ALA A 9 -6.17 -39.81 19.68
CA ALA A 9 -6.65 -38.53 20.22
C ALA A 9 -6.88 -37.52 19.11
N ALA A 10 -7.99 -36.79 19.24
CA ALA A 10 -8.50 -35.80 18.33
C ALA A 10 -7.49 -34.69 17.99
N VAL A 11 -7.45 -34.29 16.72
CA VAL A 11 -7.04 -32.94 16.35
C VAL A 11 -8.20 -32.30 15.62
N SER A 12 -8.80 -31.36 16.33
CA SER A 12 -9.85 -30.45 15.92
C SER A 12 -9.53 -29.74 14.59
N VAL A 13 -10.57 -29.65 13.79
CA VAL A 13 -10.70 -29.03 12.47
C VAL A 13 -10.55 -27.50 12.59
N VAL A 14 -9.70 -26.89 11.74
CA VAL A 14 -9.84 -25.51 11.13
C VAL A 14 -9.78 -24.32 12.14
N SER A 15 -8.98 -23.28 12.03
CA SER A 15 -8.33 -22.58 10.92
C SER A 15 -6.98 -22.04 11.37
N LEU A 16 -5.90 -22.45 10.70
CA LEU A 16 -4.72 -21.61 10.58
C LEU A 16 -5.07 -20.46 9.61
N VAL A 17 -5.78 -19.43 10.07
CA VAL A 17 -5.68 -18.11 9.43
C VAL A 17 -4.47 -17.42 10.03
N VAL A 18 -3.29 -17.98 9.75
CA VAL A 18 -2.05 -17.21 9.82
C VAL A 18 -2.16 -16.21 8.68
N ASN A 19 -2.76 -15.07 8.94
CA ASN A 19 -2.71 -13.93 8.03
C ASN A 19 -1.29 -13.34 8.17
N CYS A 20 -0.30 -14.10 7.71
CA CYS A 20 1.07 -13.66 7.61
C CYS A 20 1.12 -12.72 6.41
N TYR A 21 0.75 -11.45 6.63
CA TYR A 21 1.08 -10.42 5.67
C TYR A 21 2.60 -10.26 5.73
N PRO A 22 3.31 -10.38 4.59
CA PRO A 22 4.75 -10.18 4.59
C PRO A 22 5.02 -8.76 5.14
N THR A 23 5.80 -8.67 6.21
CA THR A 23 6.44 -7.41 6.61
C THR A 23 7.28 -6.95 5.43
N GLN A 24 6.78 -5.97 4.69
CA GLN A 24 7.50 -5.40 3.56
C GLN A 24 8.70 -4.61 4.11
N ALA A 25 9.86 -4.82 3.48
CA ALA A 25 11.21 -4.53 3.97
C ALA A 25 11.41 -3.15 4.66
N GLU A 26 12.36 -3.09 5.60
CA GLU A 26 12.85 -1.84 6.16
C GLU A 26 13.31 -0.88 5.04
N GLY A 27 12.91 0.39 5.11
CA GLY A 27 13.36 1.44 4.17
C GLY A 27 12.42 1.80 3.01
N LEU A 28 11.14 1.41 3.07
CA LEU A 28 10.15 1.89 2.10
C LEU A 28 9.91 3.39 2.26
N THR A 29 9.77 4.07 1.14
CA THR A 29 9.42 5.49 1.11
C THR A 29 8.19 5.76 0.25
N ALA A 30 7.47 6.80 0.63
CA ALA A 30 6.40 7.40 -0.16
C ALA A 30 6.84 8.76 -0.69
N SER A 31 6.37 9.12 -1.88
CA SER A 31 6.26 10.53 -2.28
C SER A 31 4.82 10.90 -2.56
N TRP A 32 4.59 12.04 -3.23
CA TRP A 32 3.26 12.47 -3.61
C TRP A 32 3.24 13.13 -4.98
N TYR A 33 2.06 13.14 -5.59
CA TYR A 33 1.81 13.80 -6.87
C TYR A 33 0.48 14.56 -6.85
N SER A 34 0.39 15.53 -7.75
CA SER A 34 -0.76 16.40 -7.93
C SER A 34 -1.11 16.55 -9.41
N VAL A 35 -2.30 17.08 -9.71
CA VAL A 35 -2.74 17.47 -11.06
C VAL A 35 -1.72 18.41 -11.71
N GLU A 36 -1.11 19.30 -10.94
CA GLU A 36 -0.04 20.20 -11.40
C GLU A 36 1.21 19.43 -11.83
N SER A 37 1.59 18.39 -11.07
CA SER A 37 2.69 17.50 -11.45
C SER A 37 2.38 16.75 -12.74
N CYS A 38 1.16 16.20 -12.86
CA CYS A 38 0.71 15.51 -14.07
C CYS A 38 0.82 16.41 -15.30
N LYS A 39 0.38 17.67 -15.20
CA LYS A 39 0.48 18.67 -16.28
C LYS A 39 1.93 19.00 -16.63
N LYS A 40 2.78 19.19 -15.62
CA LYS A 40 4.20 19.49 -15.81
C LYS A 40 4.96 18.38 -16.54
N GLU A 41 4.57 17.13 -16.28
CA GLU A 41 5.09 15.94 -16.96
C GLU A 41 4.48 15.72 -18.36
N GLY A 42 3.52 16.56 -18.78
CA GLY A 42 2.85 16.44 -20.07
C GLY A 42 1.85 15.28 -20.14
N THR A 43 1.40 14.76 -19.00
CA THR A 43 0.39 13.69 -18.95
C THR A 43 -1.02 14.26 -19.02
N SER A 44 -1.97 13.48 -19.53
CA SER A 44 -3.39 13.87 -19.63
C SER A 44 -4.12 13.87 -18.27
N GLY A 45 -3.44 13.46 -17.19
CA GLY A 45 -4.01 13.24 -15.86
C GLY A 45 -4.95 12.03 -15.80
N VAL A 46 -4.93 11.15 -16.81
CA VAL A 46 -5.64 9.86 -16.77
C VAL A 46 -4.74 8.84 -16.09
N MET A 47 -5.22 8.29 -14.99
CA MET A 47 -4.54 7.24 -14.23
C MET A 47 -4.62 5.90 -14.96
N ALA A 48 -3.76 4.95 -14.56
CA ALA A 48 -3.72 3.62 -15.14
C ALA A 48 -5.00 2.78 -14.91
N ASN A 49 -5.87 3.15 -13.97
CA ASN A 49 -7.20 2.55 -13.84
C ASN A 49 -8.25 3.12 -14.83
N GLY A 50 -7.86 4.06 -15.69
CA GLY A 50 -8.72 4.70 -16.69
C GLY A 50 -9.51 5.91 -16.18
N GLN A 51 -9.46 6.23 -14.89
CA GLN A 51 -10.12 7.40 -14.31
C GLN A 51 -9.21 8.63 -14.36
N ARG A 52 -9.80 9.83 -14.35
CA ARG A 52 -9.02 11.06 -14.15
C ARG A 52 -8.55 11.17 -12.70
N PHE A 53 -7.32 11.63 -12.53
CA PHE A 53 -6.76 11.91 -11.22
C PHE A 53 -7.48 13.08 -10.54
N ASP A 54 -7.68 12.98 -9.22
CA ASP A 54 -8.30 13.98 -8.37
C ASP A 54 -7.41 14.22 -7.14
N ASN A 55 -6.91 15.45 -7.00
CA ASN A 55 -6.06 15.86 -5.87
C ASN A 55 -6.71 15.60 -4.50
N ASN A 56 -8.04 15.63 -4.43
CA ASN A 56 -8.80 15.53 -3.18
C ASN A 56 -9.11 14.09 -2.77
N ARG A 57 -8.95 13.12 -3.68
CA ARG A 57 -9.21 11.71 -3.39
C ARG A 57 -8.07 11.12 -2.58
N LEU A 58 -8.38 10.26 -1.61
CA LEU A 58 -7.38 9.48 -0.88
C LEU A 58 -6.98 8.26 -1.73
N SER A 59 -6.03 8.47 -2.63
CA SER A 59 -5.55 7.44 -3.55
C SER A 59 -4.03 7.40 -3.62
N CYS A 60 -3.51 6.37 -4.29
CA CYS A 60 -2.10 6.21 -4.52
C CYS A 60 -1.78 5.50 -5.85
N ALA A 61 -0.56 5.72 -6.33
CA ALA A 61 0.08 4.95 -7.39
C ALA A 61 1.00 3.89 -6.77
N SER A 62 0.91 2.63 -7.23
CA SER A 62 1.83 1.57 -6.81
C SER A 62 1.98 0.46 -7.86
N TRP A 63 3.12 -0.21 -7.89
CA TRP A 63 3.34 -1.42 -8.71
C TRP A 63 2.92 -2.72 -8.04
N ASP A 64 2.91 -2.76 -6.71
CA ASP A 64 2.86 -4.02 -5.95
C ASP A 64 1.43 -4.50 -5.69
N TYR A 65 0.46 -3.61 -5.80
CA TYR A 65 -0.91 -3.83 -5.37
C TYR A 65 -1.90 -3.73 -6.53
N ALA A 66 -2.95 -4.55 -6.54
CA ALA A 66 -4.00 -4.48 -7.56
C ALA A 66 -4.80 -3.18 -7.42
N PHE A 67 -5.40 -2.70 -8.52
CA PHE A 67 -6.31 -1.55 -8.44
C PHE A 67 -7.49 -1.84 -7.51
N GLY A 68 -7.96 -0.82 -6.79
CA GLY A 68 -9.02 -0.95 -5.78
C GLY A 68 -8.55 -1.55 -4.45
N THR A 69 -7.29 -1.97 -4.32
CA THR A 69 -6.75 -2.40 -3.03
C THR A 69 -6.74 -1.22 -2.06
N MET A 70 -7.31 -1.42 -0.87
CA MET A 70 -7.21 -0.44 0.22
C MET A 70 -5.94 -0.69 1.03
N LEU A 71 -5.13 0.36 1.19
CA LEU A 71 -3.87 0.32 1.92
C LEU A 71 -3.91 1.33 3.06
N ARG A 72 -3.49 0.91 4.25
CA ARG A 72 -3.10 1.83 5.31
C ARG A 72 -1.63 2.16 5.13
N VAL A 73 -1.33 3.45 5.00
CA VAL A 73 0.03 3.97 4.87
C VAL A 73 0.34 4.77 6.11
N THR A 74 1.36 4.35 6.85
CA THR A 74 1.82 4.98 8.10
C THR A 74 3.14 5.69 7.85
N ASN A 75 3.24 6.96 8.23
CA ASN A 75 4.50 7.71 8.26
C ASN A 75 5.31 7.30 9.50
N CYS A 76 6.49 6.72 9.29
CA CYS A 76 7.33 6.23 10.38
C CYS A 76 7.94 7.36 11.24
N ASP A 77 8.03 8.59 10.71
CA ASP A 77 8.61 9.72 11.45
C ASP A 77 7.68 10.24 12.57
N ASN A 78 6.36 10.05 12.41
CA ASN A 78 5.37 10.66 13.32
C ASN A 78 4.18 9.74 13.68
N ASN A 79 4.17 8.50 13.20
CA ASN A 79 3.13 7.49 13.42
C ASN A 79 1.72 7.87 12.92
N LYS A 80 1.56 8.95 12.15
CA LYS A 80 0.30 9.29 11.49
C LYS A 80 0.08 8.36 10.31
N TRP A 81 -1.18 8.05 10.03
CA TRP A 81 -1.54 7.14 8.94
C TRP A 81 -2.75 7.64 8.16
N VAL A 82 -2.89 7.14 6.95
CA VAL A 82 -4.02 7.38 6.05
C VAL A 82 -4.38 6.09 5.31
N ILE A 83 -5.67 5.88 5.07
CA ILE A 83 -6.14 4.79 4.20
C ILE A 83 -6.32 5.36 2.80
N VAL A 84 -5.74 4.68 1.81
CA VAL A 84 -5.77 5.06 0.40
C VAL A 84 -6.19 3.89 -0.48
N GLU A 85 -6.78 4.21 -1.62
CA GLU A 85 -7.08 3.23 -2.67
C GLU A 85 -5.99 3.25 -3.75
N VAL A 86 -5.58 2.08 -4.23
CA VAL A 86 -4.66 1.95 -5.36
C VAL A 86 -5.40 2.24 -6.66
N THR A 87 -5.09 3.35 -7.32
CA THR A 87 -5.76 3.81 -8.55
C THR A 87 -4.82 3.99 -9.73
N ASP A 88 -3.51 3.95 -9.51
CA ASP A 88 -2.53 4.23 -10.56
C ASP A 88 -1.24 3.39 -10.45
N ARG A 89 -0.33 3.52 -11.42
CA ARG A 89 0.96 2.83 -11.47
C ARG A 89 2.12 3.82 -11.37
N GLY A 90 3.04 3.53 -10.46
CA GLY A 90 4.16 4.39 -10.16
C GLY A 90 4.87 3.95 -8.88
N PRO A 91 5.95 4.65 -8.48
CA PRO A 91 6.66 5.70 -9.23
C PRO A 91 7.40 5.15 -10.45
N ASN A 92 8.15 5.97 -11.19
CA ASN A 92 8.99 5.45 -12.28
C ASN A 92 9.90 4.30 -11.80
N LYS A 93 10.22 3.36 -12.71
CA LYS A 93 10.90 2.11 -12.35
C LYS A 93 12.27 2.30 -11.71
N ARG A 94 12.94 3.43 -11.96
CA ARG A 94 14.21 3.76 -11.29
C ARG A 94 14.01 4.06 -9.81
N LEU A 95 13.07 4.96 -9.49
CA LEU A 95 12.73 5.32 -8.10
C LEU A 95 12.17 4.14 -7.32
N TYR A 96 11.35 3.31 -7.97
CA TYR A 96 10.82 2.09 -7.38
C TYR A 96 11.93 1.14 -6.90
N LYS A 97 12.95 0.90 -7.75
CA LYS A 97 14.12 0.08 -7.39
C LYS A 97 14.97 0.69 -6.27
N MET A 98 14.81 1.99 -5.99
CA MET A 98 15.50 2.70 -4.91
C MET A 98 14.68 2.75 -3.62
N GLY A 99 13.54 2.05 -3.54
CA GLY A 99 12.73 1.95 -2.32
C GLY A 99 11.55 2.93 -2.24
N ARG A 100 11.30 3.75 -3.27
CA ARG A 100 10.06 4.54 -3.35
C ARG A 100 8.96 3.67 -3.94
N VAL A 101 8.11 3.09 -3.11
CA VAL A 101 7.17 2.05 -3.55
C VAL A 101 5.76 2.56 -3.81
N ILE A 102 5.47 3.79 -3.37
CA ILE A 102 4.14 4.39 -3.47
C ILE A 102 4.26 5.90 -3.69
N ASP A 103 3.40 6.44 -4.54
CA ASP A 103 3.15 7.88 -4.61
C ASP A 103 1.71 8.14 -4.16
N LEU A 104 1.54 8.93 -3.11
CA LEU A 104 0.24 9.31 -2.57
C LEU A 104 -0.34 10.49 -3.35
N SER A 105 -1.66 10.63 -3.36
CA SER A 105 -2.27 11.89 -3.75
C SER A 105 -1.88 13.01 -2.77
N GLU A 106 -1.96 14.26 -3.22
CA GLU A 106 -1.69 15.43 -2.38
C GLU A 106 -2.56 15.45 -1.10
N ALA A 107 -3.87 15.13 -1.21
CA ALA A 107 -4.76 15.04 -0.05
C ALA A 107 -4.38 13.90 0.90
N ALA A 108 -3.88 12.77 0.41
CA ALA A 108 -3.45 11.67 1.28
C ALA A 108 -2.14 12.00 2.00
N PHE A 109 -1.15 12.53 1.27
CA PHE A 109 0.15 12.87 1.85
C PHE A 109 0.03 13.96 2.91
N SER A 110 -0.75 15.02 2.64
CA SER A 110 -0.96 16.14 3.58
C SER A 110 -1.60 15.73 4.92
N LYS A 111 -2.27 14.58 4.98
CA LYS A 111 -2.80 14.03 6.25
C LYS A 111 -1.71 13.46 7.16
N ILE A 112 -0.61 12.96 6.60
CA ILE A 112 0.44 12.25 7.35
C ILE A 112 1.80 12.96 7.35
N ALA A 113 2.00 13.98 6.51
CA ALA A 113 3.23 14.74 6.41
C ALA A 113 3.00 16.14 5.80
N SER A 114 3.96 17.04 5.98
CA SER A 114 3.97 18.32 5.26
C SER A 114 4.39 18.08 3.81
N LEU A 115 3.66 18.62 2.84
CA LEU A 115 3.99 18.50 1.40
C LEU A 115 5.43 18.92 1.09
N LYS A 116 6.00 19.85 1.87
CA LYS A 116 7.39 20.33 1.74
C LYS A 116 8.44 19.24 2.02
N GLN A 117 8.10 18.18 2.77
CA GLN A 117 9.01 17.06 3.01
C GLN A 117 9.28 16.28 1.73
N GLY A 118 8.28 16.18 0.84
CA GLY A 118 8.38 15.53 -0.47
C GLY A 118 8.45 14.00 -0.41
N ILE A 119 9.31 13.45 0.45
CA ILE A 119 9.55 12.01 0.63
C ILE A 119 9.54 11.70 2.13
N ILE A 120 8.89 10.60 2.51
CA ILE A 120 8.82 10.14 3.90
C ILE A 120 9.04 8.63 3.99
N PRO A 121 9.66 8.11 5.07
CA PRO A 121 9.68 6.69 5.36
C PRO A 121 8.29 6.21 5.77
N ILE A 122 7.89 5.03 5.29
CA ILE A 122 6.54 4.51 5.51
C ILE A 122 6.50 3.02 5.83
N GLN A 123 5.38 2.61 6.43
CA GLN A 123 4.92 1.23 6.51
C GLN A 123 3.58 1.11 5.77
N ILE A 124 3.37 -0.02 5.08
CA ILE A 124 2.15 -0.31 4.31
C ILE A 124 1.48 -1.57 4.84
N GLU A 125 0.17 -1.50 5.05
CA GLU A 125 -0.67 -2.64 5.43
C GLU A 125 -1.87 -2.73 4.48
N LYS A 126 -2.19 -3.92 3.98
CA LYS A 126 -3.47 -4.14 3.27
C LYS A 126 -4.61 -4.09 4.26
N VAL A 127 -5.63 -3.29 3.97
CA VAL A 127 -6.87 -3.26 4.77
C VAL A 127 -7.80 -4.34 4.22
N ALA A 128 -8.10 -5.35 5.04
CA ALA A 128 -9.14 -6.31 4.71
C ALA A 128 -10.51 -5.61 4.83
N LEU A 129 -11.26 -5.56 3.74
CA LEU A 129 -12.67 -5.20 3.80
C LEU A 129 -13.41 -6.44 4.32
N CYS A 130 -13.80 -6.41 5.59
CA CYS A 130 -14.80 -7.33 6.11
C CYS A 130 -16.13 -6.95 5.47
N VAL A 131 -16.56 -7.71 4.46
CA VAL A 131 -17.90 -7.59 3.90
C VAL A 131 -18.82 -8.35 4.87
N GLY A 132 -19.60 -7.60 5.64
CA GLY A 132 -20.68 -8.13 6.48
C GLY A 132 -21.96 -8.33 5.70
#